data_AF-A0A2N1WA15-F1
#
_entry.id   AF-A0A2N1WA15-F1
#
_cell.length_a   1.000
_cell.length_b   1.000
_cell.length_c   1.000
_cell.angle_alpha   90.00
_cell.angle_beta   90.00
_cell.angle_gamma   90.00
#
_symmetry.space_group_name_H-M   'P 1'
#
loop_
_entity.id
_entity.type
_entity.pdbx_description
1 polymer ?
#
loop_
_entity_poly.entity_id
_entity_poly.type
_entity_poly.pdbx_seq_one_letter_code
_entity_poly.pdbx_strand_id
1 'polypeptide(L)'
;GQNLSFGEAHPEIVRAAAERQLAWATAAMELEPAVGALVMGHTHAAAAIETSPGRWYLNPGAWLDGHRYATLDADGARLHQFS
;
A
#
# COMPACT_ATOMS: atom_id res chain seq x y z
N GLY A 1 1.24 -11.98 -16.92
CA GLY A 1 -0.08 -11.48 -17.34
C GLY A 1 -1.18 -12.52 -17.16
N GLN A 2 -1.51 -12.88 -15.92
CA GLN A 2 -2.69 -13.71 -15.58
C GLN A 2 -3.37 -13.23 -14.28
N ASN A 3 -2.67 -12.52 -13.38
CA ASN A 3 -3.25 -12.02 -12.12
C ASN A 3 -4.15 -10.77 -12.24
N LEU A 4 -4.03 -9.99 -13.32
CA LEU A 4 -4.77 -8.73 -13.45
C LEU A 4 -6.27 -8.98 -13.60
N SER A 5 -6.67 -9.96 -14.43
CA SER A 5 -8.10 -10.26 -14.64
C SER A 5 -8.76 -10.86 -13.41
N PHE A 6 -8.01 -11.52 -12.53
CA PHE A 6 -8.55 -12.08 -11.29
C PHE A 6 -8.88 -10.97 -10.28
N GLY A 7 -7.96 -10.03 -10.07
CA GLY A 7 -8.18 -8.91 -9.14
C GLY A 7 -9.34 -8.01 -9.57
N GLU A 8 -9.50 -7.79 -10.88
CA GLU A 8 -10.63 -7.05 -11.44
C GLU A 8 -11.96 -7.82 -11.29
N ALA A 9 -11.94 -9.14 -11.49
CA ALA A 9 -13.13 -9.99 -11.35
C ALA A 9 -13.55 -10.21 -9.89
N HIS A 10 -12.60 -10.08 -8.95
CA HIS A 10 -12.81 -10.36 -7.52
C HIS A 10 -12.32 -9.20 -6.62
N PRO A 11 -12.91 -8.00 -6.74
CA PRO A 11 -12.51 -6.83 -5.96
C PRO A 11 -12.64 -7.05 -4.44
N GLU A 12 -13.55 -7.93 -4.00
CA GLU A 12 -13.72 -8.32 -2.61
C GLU A 12 -12.50 -9.06 -2.04
N ILE A 13 -11.85 -9.91 -2.85
CA ILE A 13 -10.65 -10.65 -2.44
C ILE A 13 -9.47 -9.69 -2.30
N VAL A 14 -9.32 -8.77 -3.27
CA VAL A 14 -8.30 -7.72 -3.24
C VAL A 14 -8.47 -6.84 -1.99
N ARG A 15 -9.69 -6.40 -1.71
CA ARG A 15 -10.00 -5.61 -0.50
C ARG A 15 -9.62 -6.36 0.77
N ALA A 16 -10.06 -7.60 0.93
CA ALA A 16 -9.74 -8.40 2.12
C ALA A 16 -8.23 -8.66 2.27
N ALA A 17 -7.50 -8.83 1.15
CA ALA A 17 -6.05 -8.95 1.17
C ALA A 17 -5.37 -7.64 1.58
N ALA A 18 -5.83 -6.49 1.07
CA ALA A 18 -5.32 -5.17 1.43
C ALA A 18 -5.56 -4.84 2.91
N GLU A 19 -6.73 -5.19 3.45
CA GLU A 19 -7.05 -5.04 4.87
C GLU A 19 -6.12 -5.88 5.76
N ARG A 20 -5.89 -7.15 5.41
CA ARG A 20 -4.93 -8.01 6.12
C ARG A 20 -3.50 -7.46 6.04
N GLN A 21 -3.11 -6.93 4.89
CA GLN A 21 -1.79 -6.35 4.67
C GLN A 21 -1.57 -5.11 5.54
N LEU A 22 -2.54 -4.19 5.58
CA LEU A 22 -2.50 -3.02 6.45
C LEU A 22 -2.46 -3.42 7.93
N ALA A 23 -3.33 -4.33 8.36
CA ALA A 23 -3.37 -4.78 9.76
C ALA A 23 -2.03 -5.38 10.20
N TRP A 24 -1.44 -6.23 9.36
CA TRP A 24 -0.11 -6.78 9.62
C TRP A 24 0.97 -5.69 9.64
N ALA A 25 0.96 -4.76 8.69
CA ALA A 25 1.98 -3.70 8.60
C ALA A 25 1.94 -2.78 9.83
N THR A 26 0.75 -2.42 10.31
CA THR A 26 0.57 -1.65 11.54
C THR A 26 1.13 -2.40 12.75
N ALA A 27 0.77 -3.68 12.93
CA ALA A 27 1.30 -4.49 14.04
C ALA A 27 2.82 -4.70 13.96
N ALA A 28 3.37 -4.92 12.76
CA ALA A 28 4.80 -5.07 12.55
C ALA A 28 5.56 -3.78 12.92
N MET A 29 5.00 -2.64 12.55
CA MET A 29 5.52 -1.34 12.95
C MET A 29 5.43 -1.13 14.46
N GLU A 30 4.34 -1.49 15.14
CA GLU A 30 4.27 -1.42 16.61
C GLU A 30 5.38 -2.22 17.31
N LEU A 31 5.76 -3.38 16.76
CA LEU A 31 6.83 -4.21 17.29
C LEU A 31 8.24 -3.68 16.99
N GLU A 32 8.38 -2.85 15.95
CA GLU A 32 9.66 -2.27 15.51
C GLU A 32 9.58 -0.73 15.49
N PRO A 33 9.75 -0.04 16.64
CA PRO A 33 9.55 1.40 16.74
C PRO A 33 10.48 2.25 15.87
N ALA A 34 11.63 1.70 15.46
CA ALA A 34 12.57 2.36 14.56
C ALA A 34 12.05 2.48 13.12
N VAL A 35 11.03 1.69 12.74
CA VAL A 35 10.44 1.74 11.40
C VAL A 35 9.45 2.89 11.32
N GLY A 36 9.83 3.95 10.61
CA GLY A 36 8.94 5.09 10.31
C GLY A 36 8.00 4.85 9.14
N ALA A 37 8.29 3.89 8.26
CA ALA A 37 7.37 3.54 7.19
C ALA A 37 7.55 2.11 6.69
N LEU A 38 6.46 1.50 6.25
CA LEU A 38 6.44 0.18 5.65
C LEU A 38 5.74 0.25 4.28
N VAL A 39 6.51 -0.04 3.23
CA VAL A 39 6.05 -0.01 1.84
C VAL A 39 5.82 -1.44 1.36
N MET A 40 4.60 -1.77 0.94
CA MET A 40 4.23 -3.07 0.41
C MET A 40 3.51 -2.94 -0.94
N GLY A 41 3.57 -3.97 -1.77
CA GLY A 41 2.82 -4.01 -3.04
C GLY A 41 1.86 -5.19 -3.11
N HIS A 42 1.78 -5.80 -4.29
CA HIS A 42 1.12 -7.09 -4.58
C HIS A 42 -0.42 -7.10 -4.58
N THR A 43 -1.08 -6.46 -3.62
CA THR A 43 -2.56 -6.40 -3.61
C THR A 43 -3.11 -5.50 -4.71
N HIS A 44 -2.28 -4.65 -5.32
CA HIS A 44 -2.66 -3.61 -6.30
C HIS A 44 -3.66 -2.57 -5.76
N ALA A 45 -4.04 -2.66 -4.49
CA ALA A 45 -4.86 -1.69 -3.78
C ALA A 45 -3.97 -0.53 -3.31
N ALA A 46 -4.11 0.63 -3.95
CA ALA A 46 -3.31 1.79 -3.59
C ALA A 46 -3.72 2.33 -2.20
N ALA A 47 -2.73 2.63 -1.37
CA ALA A 47 -2.91 3.15 -0.02
C ALA A 47 -1.69 4.01 0.39
N ALA A 48 -1.96 5.15 1.04
CA ALA A 48 -0.96 5.92 1.77
C ALA A 48 -1.63 6.35 3.07
N ILE A 49 -1.29 5.65 4.17
CA ILE A 49 -2.02 5.74 5.43
C ILE A 49 -1.02 6.07 6.54
N GLU A 50 -1.26 7.15 7.25
CA GLU A 50 -0.57 7.44 8.50
C GLU A 50 -1.18 6.57 9.61
N THR A 51 -0.42 5.56 10.04
CA THR A 51 -0.86 4.57 11.04
C THR A 51 -0.74 5.11 12.48
N SER A 52 0.16 6.06 12.69
CA SER A 52 0.31 6.89 13.88
C SER A 52 1.15 8.11 13.50
N PRO A 53 1.24 9.18 14.32
CA PRO A 53 1.97 10.39 13.95
C PRO A 53 3.39 10.12 13.43
N GLY A 54 3.66 10.50 12.18
CA GLY A 54 4.95 10.31 11.51
C GLY A 54 5.23 8.88 11.01
N ARG A 55 4.26 7.95 11.08
CA ARG A 55 4.44 6.54 10.70
C ARG A 55 3.51 6.12 9.57
N TRP A 56 4.07 5.61 8.49
CA TRP A 56 3.34 5.43 7.24
C TRP A 56 3.28 3.98 6.76
N TYR A 57 2.07 3.51 6.43
CA TYR A 57 1.88 2.35 5.55
C TYR A 57 1.64 2.84 4.13
N LEU A 58 2.35 2.23 3.17
CA LEU A 58 2.31 2.59 1.77
C LEU A 58 2.10 1.37 0.89
N ASN A 59 1.16 1.48 -0.04
CA ASN A 59 1.03 0.60 -1.18
C ASN A 59 0.76 1.45 -2.42
N PRO A 60 1.69 1.52 -3.41
CA PRO A 60 1.46 2.31 -4.61
C PRO A 60 0.28 1.84 -5.47
N GLY A 61 -0.21 0.61 -5.26
CA GLY A 61 -1.18 -0.05 -6.10
C GLY A 61 -0.52 -0.77 -7.28
N ALA A 62 -1.23 -0.92 -8.39
CA ALA A 62 -0.66 -1.47 -9.63
C ALA A 62 0.25 -0.43 -10.31
N TRP A 63 1.52 -0.80 -10.50
CA TRP A 63 2.55 0.14 -10.95
C TRP A 63 2.43 0.48 -12.43
N LEU A 64 2.22 -0.55 -13.25
CA LEU A 64 2.12 -0.41 -14.71
C LEU A 64 0.66 -0.19 -15.11
N ASP A 65 -0.24 -1.04 -14.62
CA ASP A 65 -1.68 -0.91 -14.87
C ASP A 65 -2.26 0.20 -14.00
N GLY A 66 -2.45 1.38 -14.59
CA GLY A 66 -2.83 2.60 -13.89
C GLY A 66 -1.66 3.52 -13.54
N HIS A 67 -0.45 3.19 -14.00
CA HIS A 67 0.75 4.02 -13.95
C HIS A 67 1.02 4.62 -12.56
N ARG A 68 0.88 3.87 -11.48
CA ARG A 68 0.93 4.41 -10.12
C ARG A 68 2.32 4.32 -9.49
N TYR A 69 2.65 5.32 -8.69
CA TYR A 69 3.78 5.31 -7.77
C TYR A 69 3.43 6.04 -6.47
N ALA A 70 4.29 5.95 -5.47
CA ALA A 70 4.14 6.69 -4.23
C ALA A 70 5.46 7.40 -3.86
N THR A 71 5.35 8.56 -3.23
CA THR A 71 6.49 9.25 -2.61
C THR A 71 6.29 9.25 -1.10
N LEU A 72 7.42 9.22 -0.38
CA LEU A 72 7.48 9.42 1.06
C LEU A 72 8.63 10.39 1.32
N ASP A 73 8.32 11.51 1.95
CA ASP A 73 9.28 12.52 2.36
C ASP A 73 9.01 12.96 3.81
N ALA A 74 9.69 14.02 4.26
CA ALA A 74 9.54 14.54 5.61
C ALA A 74 8.14 15.08 5.92
N ASP A 75 7.38 15.48 4.89
CA ASP A 75 6.01 16.00 5.02
C ASP A 75 4.95 14.89 4.95
N GLY A 76 5.37 13.66 4.62
CA GLY A 76 4.52 12.47 4.65
C GLY A 76 4.48 11.73 3.31
N ALA A 77 3.46 10.89 3.16
CA ALA A 77 3.34 10.01 2.01
C ALA A 77 2.25 10.44 1.03
N ARG A 78 2.50 10.27 -0.27
CA ARG A 78 1.58 10.67 -1.35
C ARG A 78 1.53 9.62 -2.45
N LEU A 79 0.34 9.41 -3.03
CA LEU A 79 0.11 8.56 -4.20
C LEU A 79 0.08 9.42 -5.46
N HIS A 80 0.67 8.91 -6.53
CA HIS A 80 0.84 9.62 -7.80
C HIS A 80 0.57 8.70 -9.00
N GLN A 81 0.45 9.32 -10.17
CA GLN A 81 0.42 8.64 -11.47
C GLN A 81 1.46 9.23 -12.42
N PHE A 82 2.07 8.40 -13.27
CA PHE A 82 2.95 8.82 -14.36
C PHE A 82 2.27 8.58 -15.72
N SER A 83 2.83 9.18 -16.78
CA SER A 83 2.33 9.07 -18.16
C SER A 83 3.45 8.74 -19.12
#